data_AF-P70381-F1
#
_entry.id   AF-P70381-F1
#
_cell.length_a   1.000
_cell.length_b   1.000
_cell.length_c   1.000
_cell.angle_alpha   90.00
_cell.angle_beta   90.00
_cell.angle_gamma   90.00
#
_symmetry.space_group_name_H-M   'P 1'
#
loop_
_entity.id
_entity.type
_entity.pdbx_description
1 polymer ?
#
loop_
_entity_poly.entity_id
_entity_poly.type
_entity_poly.pdbx_seq_one_letter_code
_entity_poly.pdbx_strand_id
1 'polypeptide(L)'
;DYEEVKKELNTLKSMEFAPSEGAGTQDSTKPLEVLLLEKNRSLQSENATLRISNSDLSGRCASCQIHLTEATAKAVEQKELIARLEQDLSTIQSIQRPDAEGASEQGLEKIPEPIKEATALFYGPSMSSSGTLPEGQVDSLLSIISSQRERFRTRNQELEAESRMAQHTIQALQSELDSLRADNIKLFEKIKFLQSYPGRGIGSDDTELRYSSQYEERLDPFSSFSKRERQRKYLGLSPWDKATLGMGRLILSNKTARTIGFFYTLFLHCLVFLVLYKLAWSESVGRDCAATCAKKFADHLHKFHESDNGAAAGDLWQ
;
A
#
# COMPACT_ATOMS: atom_id res chain seq x y z
N ASP A 1 82.67 2.57 11.40
CA ASP A 1 81.50 3.38 11.01
C ASP A 1 80.39 2.58 10.35
N TYR A 2 80.53 2.03 9.13
CA TYR A 2 79.41 1.33 8.46
C TYR A 2 78.85 0.12 9.23
N GLU A 3 79.70 -0.75 9.78
CA GLU A 3 79.24 -1.90 10.58
C GLU A 3 78.61 -1.50 11.92
N GLU A 4 79.01 -0.35 12.48
CA GLU A 4 78.43 0.21 13.70
C GLU A 4 77.04 0.77 13.43
N VAL A 5 76.87 1.56 12.36
CA VAL A 5 75.57 2.05 11.88
C VAL A 5 74.63 0.89 11.55
N LYS A 6 75.13 -0.18 10.94
CA LYS A 6 74.34 -1.39 10.65
C LYS A 6 73.90 -2.11 11.92
N LYS A 7 74.76 -2.16 12.93
CA LYS A 7 74.44 -2.75 14.24
C LYS A 7 73.37 -1.91 14.96
N GLU A 8 73.52 -0.59 14.99
CA GLU A 8 72.55 0.34 15.57
C GLU A 8 71.18 0.26 14.86
N LEU A 9 71.18 0.21 13.52
CA LEU A 9 69.97 0.06 12.72
C LEU A 9 69.28 -1.28 13.01
N ASN A 10 70.04 -2.36 13.16
CA ASN A 10 69.48 -3.66 13.48
C ASN A 10 68.92 -3.71 14.92
N THR A 11 69.56 -3.03 15.88
CA THR A 11 69.03 -2.90 17.24
C THR A 11 67.74 -2.08 17.30
N LEU A 12 67.66 -0.97 16.55
CA LEU A 12 66.43 -0.18 16.42
C LEU A 12 65.33 -1.00 15.73
N LYS A 13 65.66 -1.73 14.66
CA LYS A 13 64.74 -2.66 13.99
C LYS A 13 64.19 -3.71 14.95
N SER A 14 65.05 -4.32 15.76
CA SER A 14 64.62 -5.35 16.73
C SER A 14 63.83 -4.80 17.91
N MET A 15 64.05 -3.53 18.29
CA MET A 15 63.35 -2.91 19.43
C MET A 15 61.95 -2.41 19.03
N GLU A 16 61.81 -1.82 17.84
CA GLU A 16 60.56 -1.20 17.39
C GLU A 16 59.63 -2.20 16.66
N PHE A 17 60.22 -3.21 16.00
CA PHE A 17 59.50 -4.27 15.29
C PHE A 17 59.67 -5.64 15.96
N ALA A 18 59.96 -5.66 17.27
CA ALA A 18 59.94 -6.89 18.05
C ALA A 18 58.57 -7.58 17.85
N PRO A 19 58.53 -8.86 17.46
CA PRO A 19 57.26 -9.57 17.36
C PRO A 19 56.65 -9.63 18.76
N SER A 20 55.49 -8.99 18.94
CA SER A 20 54.62 -9.28 20.09
C SER A 20 54.37 -10.78 20.07
N GLU A 21 54.62 -11.47 21.19
CA GLU A 21 54.70 -12.93 21.28
C GLU A 21 53.63 -13.63 20.42
N GLY A 22 54.03 -14.15 19.25
CA GLY A 22 53.10 -14.79 18.30
C GLY A 22 53.44 -14.66 16.81
N ALA A 23 54.28 -13.71 16.39
CA ALA A 23 54.68 -13.60 14.98
C ALA A 23 56.00 -14.34 14.71
N GLY A 24 55.93 -15.38 13.86
CA GLY A 24 57.04 -16.26 13.53
C GLY A 24 58.23 -15.57 12.88
N THR A 25 59.34 -16.30 12.82
CA THR A 25 60.70 -15.94 12.35
C THR A 25 60.85 -15.32 10.94
N GLN A 26 59.76 -14.93 10.27
CA GLN A 26 59.77 -14.34 8.92
C GLN A 26 59.83 -12.79 8.88
N ASP A 27 59.57 -12.07 9.97
CA ASP A 27 59.59 -10.60 9.93
C ASP A 27 61.01 -9.99 9.91
N SER A 28 62.04 -10.77 10.24
CA SER A 28 63.43 -10.32 10.24
C SER A 28 63.99 -10.08 8.83
N THR A 29 63.48 -10.79 7.82
CA THR A 29 63.91 -10.73 6.40
C THR A 29 63.21 -9.64 5.59
N LYS A 30 62.12 -9.04 6.09
CA LYS A 30 61.44 -7.93 5.40
C LYS A 30 62.32 -6.67 5.43
N PRO A 31 62.41 -5.92 4.31
CA PRO A 31 63.14 -4.64 4.30
C PRO A 31 62.45 -3.65 5.24
N LEU A 32 63.24 -2.79 5.90
CA LEU A 32 62.76 -1.86 6.93
C LEU A 32 61.62 -0.97 6.42
N GLU A 33 61.65 -0.58 5.15
CA GLU A 33 60.59 0.19 4.50
C GLU A 33 59.23 -0.52 4.54
N VAL A 34 59.20 -1.84 4.30
CA VAL A 34 57.95 -2.62 4.33
C VAL A 34 57.40 -2.72 5.75
N LEU A 35 58.27 -2.92 6.74
CA LEU A 35 57.86 -2.96 8.15
C LEU A 35 57.33 -1.61 8.63
N LEU A 36 58.00 -0.51 8.26
CA LEU A 36 57.53 0.85 8.55
C LEU A 36 56.19 1.15 7.89
N LEU A 37 56.00 0.77 6.62
CA LEU A 37 54.73 0.93 5.93
C LEU A 37 53.61 0.11 6.58
N GLU A 38 53.89 -1.14 6.99
CA GLU A 38 52.92 -1.99 7.66
C GLU A 38 52.51 -1.44 9.02
N LYS A 39 53.47 -0.95 9.83
CA LYS A 39 53.18 -0.25 11.09
C LYS A 39 52.44 1.06 10.87
N ASN A 40 52.83 1.87 9.88
CA ASN A 40 52.12 3.11 9.57
C ASN A 40 50.67 2.84 9.19
N ARG A 41 50.43 1.81 8.35
CA ARG A 41 49.08 1.36 8.01
C ARG A 41 48.30 0.86 9.24
N SER A 42 48.96 0.11 10.12
CA SER A 42 48.35 -0.39 11.37
C SER A 42 47.97 0.78 12.29
N LEU A 43 48.89 1.71 12.55
CA LEU A 43 48.64 2.91 13.34
C LEU A 43 47.56 3.79 12.73
N GLN A 44 47.51 3.92 11.40
CA GLN A 44 46.42 4.61 10.71
C GLN A 44 45.06 3.92 10.94
N SER A 45 45.01 2.59 10.87
CA SER A 45 43.81 1.81 11.15
C SER A 45 43.36 1.95 12.61
N GLU A 46 44.30 1.90 13.56
CA GLU A 46 44.03 2.10 14.98
C GLU A 46 43.55 3.53 15.24
N ASN A 47 44.19 4.53 14.64
CA ASN A 47 43.77 5.93 14.76
C ASN A 47 42.37 6.15 14.19
N ALA A 48 42.04 5.53 13.05
CA ALA A 48 40.69 5.56 12.49
C ALA A 48 39.67 4.91 13.44
N THR A 49 40.03 3.77 14.04
CA THR A 49 39.18 3.07 15.01
C THR A 49 38.95 3.91 16.27
N LEU A 50 40.00 4.52 16.81
CA LEU A 50 39.92 5.42 17.97
C LEU A 50 39.11 6.69 17.65
N ARG A 51 39.18 7.21 16.43
CA ARG A 51 38.34 8.34 16.01
C ARG A 51 36.86 7.96 15.97
N ILE A 52 36.54 6.78 15.46
CA ILE A 52 35.16 6.28 15.42
C ILE A 52 34.64 6.07 16.85
N SER A 53 35.42 5.43 17.73
CA SER A 53 34.98 5.19 19.12
C SER A 53 34.83 6.50 19.92
N ASN A 54 35.71 7.48 19.70
CA ASN A 54 35.59 8.78 20.33
C ASN A 54 34.33 9.54 19.82
N SER A 55 34.05 9.46 18.51
CA SER A 55 32.81 10.01 17.95
C SER A 55 31.55 9.33 18.52
N ASP A 56 31.56 8.01 18.67
CA ASP A 56 30.44 7.26 19.27
C ASP A 56 30.24 7.62 20.74
N LEU A 57 31.32 7.61 21.53
CA LEU A 57 31.28 8.02 22.95
C LEU A 57 30.81 9.46 23.11
N SER A 58 31.27 10.38 22.26
CA SER A 58 30.80 11.77 22.26
C SER A 58 29.32 11.87 21.93
N GLY A 59 28.83 11.10 20.95
CA GLY A 59 27.41 11.00 20.63
C GLY A 59 26.57 10.45 21.77
N ARG A 60 27.05 9.42 22.47
CA ARG A 60 26.40 8.85 23.67
C ARG A 60 26.36 9.84 24.83
N CYS A 61 27.44 10.59 25.06
CA CYS A 61 27.47 11.65 26.05
C CYS A 61 26.45 12.76 25.74
N ALA A 62 26.38 13.20 24.48
CA ALA A 62 25.39 14.20 24.05
C ALA A 62 23.95 13.71 24.23
N SER A 63 23.66 12.46 23.86
CA SER A 63 22.35 11.84 24.07
C SER A 63 21.99 11.74 25.56
N CYS A 64 22.92 11.28 26.39
CA CYS A 64 22.74 11.21 27.85
C CYS A 64 22.46 12.61 28.44
N GLN A 65 23.16 13.63 27.96
CA GLN A 65 22.93 15.02 28.37
C GLN A 65 21.53 15.51 27.98
N ILE A 66 21.06 15.20 26.77
CA ILE A 66 19.68 15.52 26.34
C ILE A 66 18.67 14.86 27.28
N HIS A 67 18.80 13.55 27.54
CA HIS A 67 17.91 12.84 28.45
C HIS A 67 17.92 13.42 29.87
N LEU A 68 19.08 13.84 30.37
CA LEU A 68 19.18 14.50 31.68
C LEU A 68 18.45 15.85 31.68
N THR A 69 18.60 16.66 30.63
CA THR A 69 17.87 17.93 30.51
C THR A 69 16.37 17.73 30.41
N GLU A 70 15.91 16.72 29.66
CA GLU A 70 14.49 16.38 29.52
C GLU A 70 13.90 15.88 30.85
N ALA A 71 14.61 14.98 31.55
CA ALA A 71 14.19 14.49 32.86
C ALA A 71 14.13 15.63 33.89
N THR A 72 15.09 16.56 33.85
CA THR A 72 15.09 17.75 34.71
C THR A 72 13.92 18.67 34.40
N ALA A 73 13.61 18.89 33.11
CA ALA A 73 12.45 19.69 32.71
C ALA A 73 11.13 19.06 33.19
N LYS A 74 10.94 17.75 33.03
CA LYS A 74 9.77 17.03 33.56
C LYS A 74 9.66 17.11 35.08
N ALA A 75 10.79 17.04 35.80
CA ALA A 75 10.79 17.18 37.25
C ALA A 75 10.36 18.60 37.70
N VAL A 76 10.73 19.64 36.94
CA VAL A 76 10.27 21.01 37.19
C VAL A 76 8.78 21.15 36.91
N GLU A 77 8.30 20.64 35.77
CA GLU A 77 6.87 20.65 35.41
C GLU A 77 6.01 19.93 36.46
N GLN A 78 6.45 18.75 36.91
CA GLN A 78 5.76 18.01 37.97
C GLN A 78 5.70 18.79 39.29
N LYS A 79 6.81 19.45 39.69
CA LYS A 79 6.83 20.29 40.89
C LYS A 79 5.86 21.46 40.78
N GLU A 80 5.79 22.11 39.62
CA GLU A 80 4.85 23.21 39.38
C GLU A 80 3.40 22.72 39.42
N LEU A 81 3.10 21.57 38.80
CA LEU A 81 1.77 20.97 38.84
C LEU A 81 1.35 20.61 40.27
N ILE A 82 2.26 20.02 41.06
CA ILE A 82 2.00 19.72 42.47
C ILE A 82 1.70 21.00 43.25
N ALA A 83 2.51 22.06 43.08
CA ALA A 83 2.27 23.33 43.76
C ALA A 83 0.91 23.96 43.38
N ARG A 84 0.49 23.85 42.11
CA ARG A 84 -0.84 24.30 41.67
C ARG A 84 -1.95 23.46 42.30
N LEU A 85 -1.81 22.13 42.32
CA LEU A 85 -2.79 21.25 42.96
C LEU A 85 -2.89 21.50 44.47
N GLU A 86 -1.77 21.75 45.16
CA GLU A 86 -1.74 22.14 46.57
C GLU A 86 -2.47 23.47 46.80
N GLN A 87 -2.26 24.44 45.92
CA GLN A 87 -2.99 25.72 45.96
C GLN A 87 -4.49 25.54 45.73
N ASP A 88 -4.89 24.76 44.73
CA ASP A 88 -6.30 24.48 44.42
C ASP A 88 -6.98 23.73 45.58
N LEU A 89 -6.30 22.72 46.15
CA LEU A 89 -6.78 22.02 47.35
C LEU A 89 -6.92 22.95 48.55
N SER A 90 -5.97 23.86 48.77
CA SER A 90 -6.07 24.86 49.85
C SER A 90 -7.27 25.80 49.66
N THR A 91 -7.57 26.15 48.41
CA THR A 91 -8.72 26.98 48.04
C THR A 91 -10.02 26.23 48.29
N ILE A 92 -10.11 24.96 47.88
CA ILE A 92 -11.29 24.11 48.12
C ILE A 92 -11.51 23.86 49.62
N GLN A 93 -10.45 23.59 50.38
CA GLN A 93 -10.54 23.43 51.84
C GLN A 93 -11.02 24.71 52.52
N SER A 94 -10.65 25.89 52.01
CA SER A 94 -11.17 27.17 52.50
C SER A 94 -12.66 27.39 52.18
N ILE A 95 -13.18 26.74 51.13
CA ILE A 95 -14.57 26.85 50.67
C ILE A 95 -15.48 25.79 51.30
N GLN A 96 -14.94 24.66 51.80
CA GLN A 96 -15.71 23.52 52.28
C GLN A 96 -15.32 23.05 53.70
N ARG A 97 -15.81 23.75 54.75
CA ARG A 97 -16.39 23.12 55.98
C ARG A 97 -16.97 24.14 56.97
N PRO A 98 -18.28 24.06 57.25
CA PRO A 98 -18.81 23.81 58.58
C PRO A 98 -18.91 22.29 58.80
N ASP A 99 -18.63 21.85 60.01
CA ASP A 99 -18.50 20.45 60.42
C ASP A 99 -19.68 19.53 60.03
N ALA A 100 -19.34 18.36 59.49
CA ALA A 100 -20.17 17.16 59.58
C ALA A 100 -19.28 15.91 59.50
N GLU A 101 -19.40 15.09 60.54
CA GLU A 101 -18.83 13.74 60.68
C GLU A 101 -19.49 12.75 59.71
N GLY A 102 -18.76 11.69 59.34
CA GLY A 102 -19.36 10.52 58.69
C GLY A 102 -18.41 9.76 57.77
N ALA A 103 -17.41 9.10 58.34
CA ALA A 103 -16.64 8.08 57.65
C ALA A 103 -17.26 6.70 57.92
N SER A 104 -17.62 5.95 56.87
CA SER A 104 -17.58 4.48 56.91
C SER A 104 -17.69 3.86 55.51
N GLU A 105 -16.60 3.21 55.15
CA GLU A 105 -16.41 1.99 54.33
C GLU A 105 -17.60 1.09 53.90
N GLN A 106 -17.30 0.33 52.84
CA GLN A 106 -17.76 -1.03 52.46
C GLN A 106 -18.99 -1.21 51.55
N GLY A 107 -18.84 -2.10 50.57
CA GLY A 107 -19.91 -3.00 50.14
C GLY A 107 -20.40 -2.85 48.70
N LEU A 108 -19.69 -3.50 47.79
CA LEU A 108 -20.19 -3.87 46.46
C LEU A 108 -21.37 -4.86 46.60
N GLU A 109 -22.60 -4.40 46.88
CA GLU A 109 -23.86 -5.13 46.60
C GLU A 109 -25.06 -4.24 46.93
N LYS A 110 -25.52 -3.46 45.94
CA LYS A 110 -26.94 -3.08 45.77
C LYS A 110 -27.05 -2.32 44.47
N ILE A 111 -27.42 -3.05 43.42
CA ILE A 111 -28.01 -2.44 42.24
C ILE A 111 -29.17 -1.58 42.75
N PRO A 112 -29.18 -0.25 42.50
CA PRO A 112 -30.29 0.59 42.90
C PRO A 112 -31.57 0.08 42.22
N GLU A 113 -32.60 -0.17 43.01
CA GLU A 113 -33.97 -0.54 42.61
C GLU A 113 -34.57 0.23 41.40
N PRO A 114 -34.17 1.47 41.04
CA PRO A 114 -34.62 2.14 39.81
C PRO A 114 -34.36 1.40 38.49
N ILE A 115 -33.42 0.44 38.41
CA ILE A 115 -33.12 -0.27 37.14
C ILE A 115 -34.09 -1.43 36.88
N LYS A 116 -34.63 -2.05 37.94
CA LYS A 116 -35.64 -3.13 37.81
C LYS A 116 -36.98 -2.57 37.32
N GLU A 117 -37.31 -1.36 37.76
CA GLU A 117 -38.53 -0.66 37.37
C GLU A 117 -38.44 -0.15 35.92
N ALA A 118 -37.28 0.37 35.49
CA ALA A 118 -37.06 0.82 34.11
C ALA A 118 -37.09 -0.31 33.07
N THR A 119 -36.71 -1.54 33.46
CA THR A 119 -36.68 -2.69 32.54
C THR A 119 -38.05 -3.38 32.43
N ALA A 120 -38.84 -3.40 33.51
CA ALA A 120 -40.20 -3.95 33.51
C ALA A 120 -41.19 -3.15 32.64
N LEU A 121 -40.95 -1.85 32.44
CA LEU A 121 -41.77 -0.98 31.58
C LEU A 121 -41.59 -1.22 30.08
N PHE A 122 -40.53 -1.91 29.66
CA PHE A 122 -40.21 -2.07 28.24
C PHE A 122 -40.82 -3.33 27.59
N TYR A 123 -41.32 -4.29 28.38
CA TYR A 123 -41.89 -5.55 27.87
C TYR A 123 -43.28 -5.89 28.47
N GLY A 124 -44.26 -4.97 28.30
CA GLY A 124 -45.70 -5.28 28.15
C GLY A 124 -46.66 -4.89 29.31
N PRO A 125 -47.99 -4.76 29.09
CA PRO A 125 -48.76 -4.65 27.84
C PRO A 125 -49.32 -3.21 27.62
N SER A 126 -49.60 -2.89 26.35
CA SER A 126 -50.30 -1.69 25.91
C SER A 126 -51.58 -1.41 26.73
N MET A 127 -51.60 -0.34 27.54
CA MET A 127 -52.77 0.51 27.76
C MET A 127 -52.35 1.85 28.40
N SER A 128 -53.04 2.89 27.95
CA SER A 128 -52.99 4.29 28.37
C SER A 128 -52.93 4.50 29.89
N SER A 129 -51.96 5.30 30.35
CA SER A 129 -52.13 6.14 31.53
C SER A 129 -51.29 7.42 31.41
N SER A 130 -51.99 8.53 31.22
CA SER A 130 -51.49 9.86 31.50
C SER A 130 -51.26 9.97 33.00
N GLY A 131 -50.01 9.82 33.43
CA GLY A 131 -49.54 10.18 34.77
C GLY A 131 -48.39 11.16 34.62
N THR A 132 -48.58 12.39 35.05
CA THR A 132 -47.52 13.41 35.12
C THR A 132 -46.43 12.91 36.04
N LEU A 133 -45.25 12.60 35.48
CA LEU A 133 -44.05 12.30 36.26
C LEU A 133 -43.72 13.53 37.13
N PRO A 134 -43.42 13.37 38.43
CA PRO A 134 -43.10 14.51 39.30
C PRO A 134 -41.88 15.26 38.75
N GLU A 135 -41.94 16.60 38.70
CA GLU A 135 -40.97 17.48 38.01
C GLU A 135 -39.50 17.14 38.34
N GLY A 136 -39.18 16.79 39.59
CA GLY A 136 -37.82 16.43 40.01
C GLY A 136 -37.25 15.14 39.39
N GLN A 137 -38.09 14.19 38.96
CA GLN A 137 -37.63 13.00 38.24
C GLN A 137 -37.26 13.32 36.79
N VAL A 138 -37.97 14.28 36.19
CA VAL A 138 -37.71 14.76 34.82
C VAL A 138 -36.39 15.54 34.79
N ASP A 139 -36.15 16.40 35.78
CA ASP A 139 -34.88 17.13 35.92
C ASP A 139 -33.68 16.21 36.15
N SER A 140 -33.86 15.14 36.94
CA SER A 140 -32.83 14.12 37.13
C SER A 140 -32.53 13.35 35.84
N LEU A 141 -33.54 12.97 35.08
CA LEU A 141 -33.37 12.32 33.78
C LEU A 141 -32.69 13.25 32.76
N LEU A 142 -33.08 14.53 32.71
CA LEU A 142 -32.45 15.52 31.85
C LEU A 142 -30.99 15.79 32.24
N SER A 143 -30.68 15.81 33.54
CA SER A 143 -29.30 15.90 34.05
C SER A 143 -28.46 14.70 33.63
N ILE A 144 -28.99 13.48 33.76
CA ILE A 144 -28.31 12.26 33.31
C ILE A 144 -28.08 12.28 31.81
N ILE A 145 -29.09 12.61 31.00
CA ILE A 145 -28.98 12.68 29.54
C ILE A 145 -27.99 13.75 29.11
N SER A 146 -27.99 14.92 29.75
CA SER A 146 -27.05 15.99 29.45
C SER A 146 -25.61 15.58 29.77
N SER A 147 -25.38 14.89 30.90
CA SER A 147 -24.06 14.36 31.25
C SER A 147 -23.59 13.26 30.31
N GLN A 148 -24.48 12.37 29.85
CA GLN A 148 -24.17 11.34 28.87
C GLN A 148 -23.82 11.98 27.53
N ARG A 149 -24.61 12.95 27.07
CA ARG A 149 -24.34 13.72 25.84
C ARG A 149 -22.97 14.39 25.90
N GLU A 150 -22.62 14.96 27.04
CA GLU A 150 -21.33 15.63 27.21
C GLU A 150 -20.17 14.62 27.18
N ARG A 151 -20.29 13.47 27.85
CA ARG A 151 -19.28 12.39 27.78
C ARG A 151 -19.09 11.87 26.34
N PHE A 152 -20.18 11.68 25.61
CA PHE A 152 -20.10 11.29 24.19
C PHE A 152 -19.48 12.38 23.33
N ARG A 153 -19.77 13.65 23.61
CA ARG A 153 -19.15 14.79 22.92
C ARG A 153 -17.63 14.80 23.15
N THR A 154 -17.18 14.67 24.40
CA THR A 154 -15.75 14.63 24.74
C THR A 154 -15.05 13.46 24.07
N ARG A 155 -15.62 12.25 24.17
CA ARG A 155 -15.05 11.05 23.51
C ARG A 155 -14.99 11.20 21.99
N ASN A 156 -16.00 11.82 21.38
CA ASN A 156 -15.98 12.06 19.93
C ASN A 156 -14.90 13.08 19.55
N GLN A 157 -14.69 14.12 20.35
CA GLN A 157 -13.60 15.08 20.15
C GLN A 157 -12.21 14.43 20.29
N GLU A 158 -12.03 13.56 21.29
CA GLU A 158 -10.80 12.78 21.48
C GLU A 158 -10.53 11.87 20.27
N LEU A 159 -11.53 11.12 19.81
CA LEU A 159 -11.42 10.26 18.62
C LEU A 159 -11.13 11.06 17.35
N GLU A 160 -11.74 12.24 17.18
CA GLU A 160 -11.42 13.14 16.08
C GLU A 160 -9.98 13.66 16.16
N ALA A 161 -9.48 13.96 17.37
CA ALA A 161 -8.10 14.39 17.58
C ALA A 161 -7.11 13.26 17.27
N GLU A 162 -7.35 12.04 17.77
CA GLU A 162 -6.55 10.85 17.46
C GLU A 162 -6.54 10.54 15.96
N SER A 163 -7.70 10.66 15.29
CA SER A 163 -7.80 10.48 13.85
C SER A 163 -6.94 11.50 13.08
N ARG A 164 -6.98 12.78 13.47
CA ARG A 164 -6.13 13.83 12.89
C ARG A 164 -4.64 13.56 13.14
N MET A 165 -4.28 13.11 14.33
CA MET A 165 -2.89 12.75 14.66
C MET A 165 -2.40 11.57 13.82
N ALA A 166 -3.19 10.50 13.70
CA ALA A 166 -2.87 9.35 12.87
C ALA A 166 -2.70 9.75 11.39
N GLN A 167 -3.57 10.62 10.87
CA GLN A 167 -3.44 11.17 9.52
C GLN A 167 -2.13 11.95 9.33
N HIS A 168 -1.74 12.77 10.31
CA HIS A 168 -0.46 13.49 10.27
C HIS A 168 0.73 12.52 10.26
N THR A 169 0.71 11.47 11.08
CA THR A 169 1.74 10.43 11.08
C THR A 169 1.84 9.71 9.74
N ILE A 170 0.71 9.37 9.11
CA ILE A 170 0.69 8.75 7.78
C ILE A 170 1.34 9.67 6.75
N GLN A 171 1.03 10.96 6.78
CA GLN A 171 1.63 11.94 5.86
C GLN A 171 3.14 12.10 6.08
N ALA A 172 3.59 12.14 7.35
CA ALA A 172 5.00 12.19 7.68
C ALA A 172 5.75 10.96 7.15
N LEU A 173 5.24 9.75 7.41
CA LEU A 173 5.84 8.50 6.91
C LEU A 173 5.84 8.42 5.37
N GLN A 174 4.79 8.92 4.70
CA GLN A 174 4.77 9.01 3.24
C GLN A 174 5.87 9.93 2.72
N SER A 175 6.08 11.08 3.36
CA SER A 175 7.15 12.02 2.99
C SER A 175 8.54 11.43 3.20
N GLU A 176 8.74 10.66 4.28
CA GLU A 176 9.99 9.93 4.53
C GLU A 176 10.23 8.84 3.48
N LEU A 177 9.20 8.06 3.13
CA LEU A 177 9.30 7.06 2.07
C LEU A 177 9.68 7.69 0.73
N ASP A 178 9.09 8.84 0.38
CA ASP A 178 9.41 9.53 -0.86
C ASP A 178 10.82 10.15 -0.84
N SER A 179 11.27 10.65 0.32
CA SER A 179 12.66 11.09 0.52
C SER A 179 13.65 9.93 0.35
N LEU A 180 13.41 8.80 1.03
CA LEU A 180 14.25 7.61 0.93
C LEU A 180 14.28 7.04 -0.49
N ARG A 181 13.14 7.04 -1.20
CA ARG A 181 13.08 6.67 -2.62
C ARG A 181 13.94 7.61 -3.47
N ALA A 182 13.85 8.92 -3.26
CA ALA A 182 14.65 9.89 -4.00
C ALA A 182 16.15 9.71 -3.75
N ASP A 183 16.56 9.43 -2.52
CA ASP A 183 17.96 9.21 -2.17
C ASP A 183 18.49 7.85 -2.63
N ASN A 184 17.67 6.79 -2.59
CA ASN A 184 18.00 5.50 -3.18
C ASN A 184 18.23 5.62 -4.70
N ILE A 185 17.39 6.39 -5.39
CA ILE A 185 17.60 6.69 -6.81
C ILE A 185 18.93 7.40 -7.01
N LYS A 186 19.22 8.49 -6.27
CA LYS A 186 20.52 9.22 -6.36
C LYS A 186 21.72 8.32 -6.09
N LEU A 187 21.62 7.42 -5.11
CA LEU A 187 22.68 6.47 -4.79
C LEU A 187 22.88 5.49 -5.95
N PHE A 188 21.80 5.01 -6.55
CA PHE A 188 21.85 4.20 -7.76
C PHE A 188 22.52 4.96 -8.92
N GLU A 189 22.25 6.25 -9.13
CA GLU A 189 22.95 7.04 -10.16
C GLU A 189 24.46 7.07 -9.91
N LYS A 190 24.88 7.26 -8.65
CA LYS A 190 26.30 7.24 -8.26
C LYS A 190 26.94 5.87 -8.48
N ILE A 191 26.24 4.78 -8.14
CA ILE A 191 26.71 3.41 -8.36
C ILE A 191 26.87 3.16 -9.86
N LYS A 192 25.87 3.52 -10.68
CA LYS A 192 25.92 3.38 -12.14
C LYS A 192 27.03 4.22 -12.76
N PHE A 193 27.24 5.44 -12.26
CA PHE A 193 28.36 6.30 -12.67
C PHE A 193 29.72 5.65 -12.36
N LEU A 194 29.89 5.06 -11.17
CA LEU A 194 31.12 4.35 -10.81
C LEU A 194 31.29 3.03 -11.59
N GLN A 195 30.21 2.30 -11.87
CA GLN A 195 30.21 1.09 -12.71
C GLN A 195 30.52 1.40 -14.19
N SER A 196 30.23 2.62 -14.66
CA SER A 196 30.57 3.06 -16.02
C SER A 196 32.08 3.15 -16.28
N TYR A 197 32.91 3.14 -15.22
CA TYR A 197 34.34 2.90 -15.36
C TYR A 197 34.60 1.41 -15.60
N PRO A 198 35.29 1.04 -16.70
CA PRO A 198 35.46 -0.35 -17.08
C PRO A 198 36.39 -1.07 -16.09
N GLY A 199 35.82 -1.89 -15.20
CA GLY A 199 36.65 -2.65 -14.25
C GLY A 199 35.94 -3.64 -13.32
N ARG A 200 34.61 -3.63 -13.18
CA ARG A 200 33.94 -4.58 -12.27
C ARG A 200 32.52 -4.92 -12.72
N GLY A 201 32.39 -6.01 -13.48
CA GLY A 201 31.09 -6.63 -13.76
C GLY A 201 30.58 -7.34 -12.51
N ILE A 202 29.63 -6.72 -11.81
CA ILE A 202 28.81 -7.36 -10.76
C ILE A 202 27.49 -7.77 -11.44
N GLY A 203 27.06 -9.00 -11.18
CA GLY A 203 25.85 -9.56 -11.79
C GLY A 203 24.61 -8.73 -11.46
N SER A 204 23.81 -8.45 -12.49
CA SER A 204 22.57 -7.67 -12.42
C SER A 204 21.62 -8.25 -11.37
N ASP A 205 21.31 -7.45 -10.35
CA ASP A 205 20.33 -7.79 -9.29
C ASP A 205 18.93 -7.25 -9.65
N ASP A 206 17.85 -7.92 -9.21
CA ASP A 206 16.46 -7.51 -9.51
C ASP A 206 16.12 -6.12 -8.93
N THR A 207 16.74 -5.78 -7.80
CA THR A 207 16.62 -4.45 -7.18
C THR A 207 17.27 -3.36 -8.04
N GLU A 208 18.37 -3.69 -8.71
CA GLU A 208 19.09 -2.85 -9.65
C GLU A 208 18.22 -2.52 -10.87
N LEU A 209 17.50 -3.52 -11.41
CA LEU A 209 16.58 -3.33 -12.54
C LEU A 209 15.43 -2.38 -12.20
N ARG A 210 14.86 -2.48 -10.98
CA ARG A 210 13.79 -1.56 -10.53
C ARG A 210 14.27 -0.12 -10.44
N TYR A 211 15.41 0.13 -9.81
CA TYR A 211 15.95 1.48 -9.70
C TYR A 211 16.50 1.99 -11.04
N SER A 212 17.03 1.11 -11.91
CA SER A 212 17.45 1.48 -13.27
C SER A 212 16.28 1.96 -14.13
N SER A 213 15.12 1.29 -14.07
CA SER A 213 13.94 1.73 -14.80
C SER A 213 13.42 3.10 -14.33
N GLN A 214 13.44 3.36 -13.01
CA GLN A 214 13.06 4.66 -12.43
C GLN A 214 14.06 5.78 -12.78
N TYR A 215 15.34 5.44 -12.87
CA TYR A 215 16.40 6.35 -13.32
C TYR A 215 16.26 6.71 -14.80
N GLU A 216 16.07 5.71 -15.68
CA GLU A 216 15.90 5.92 -17.12
C GLU A 216 14.64 6.72 -17.45
N GLU A 217 13.55 6.51 -16.70
CA GLU A 217 12.33 7.31 -16.81
C GLU A 217 12.56 8.80 -16.46
N ARG A 218 13.46 9.08 -15.52
CA ARG A 218 13.83 10.46 -15.16
C ARG A 218 14.81 11.10 -16.14
N LEU A 219 15.67 10.31 -16.80
CA LEU A 219 16.67 10.83 -17.73
C LEU A 219 16.17 11.07 -19.15
N ASP A 220 15.08 10.43 -19.57
CA ASP A 220 14.53 10.68 -20.90
C ASP A 220 13.49 11.83 -20.85
N PRO A 221 13.88 13.08 -21.20
CA PRO A 221 12.96 14.21 -21.23
C PRO A 221 11.79 14.00 -22.20
N PHE A 222 11.94 13.13 -23.20
CA PHE A 222 10.89 12.82 -24.17
C PHE A 222 9.86 11.81 -23.67
N SER A 223 10.20 10.99 -22.66
CA SER A 223 9.23 10.06 -22.06
C SER A 223 8.14 10.82 -21.29
N SER A 224 8.52 11.83 -20.52
CA SER A 224 7.59 12.70 -19.78
C SER A 224 6.76 13.57 -20.72
N PHE A 225 7.38 14.06 -21.81
CA PHE A 225 6.72 14.83 -22.85
C PHE A 225 5.72 13.98 -23.63
N SER A 226 6.11 12.79 -24.08
CA SER A 226 5.23 11.87 -24.83
C SER A 226 4.05 11.38 -23.99
N LYS A 227 4.25 11.14 -22.69
CA LYS A 227 3.16 10.84 -21.73
C LYS A 227 2.20 12.02 -21.61
N ARG A 228 2.72 13.24 -21.42
CA ARG A 228 1.91 14.48 -21.35
C ARG A 228 1.18 14.76 -22.67
N GLU A 229 1.81 14.51 -23.81
CA GLU A 229 1.22 14.71 -25.12
C GLU A 229 0.10 13.69 -25.39
N ARG A 230 0.31 12.41 -25.06
CA ARG A 230 -0.74 11.38 -25.09
C ARG A 230 -1.90 11.72 -24.16
N GLN A 231 -1.62 12.26 -22.98
CA GLN A 231 -2.64 12.68 -22.02
C GLN A 231 -3.40 13.93 -22.50
N ARG A 232 -2.73 14.91 -23.13
CA ARG A 232 -3.40 16.06 -23.76
C ARG A 232 -4.27 15.64 -24.93
N LYS A 233 -3.77 14.73 -25.77
CA LYS A 233 -4.56 14.12 -26.84
C LYS A 233 -5.78 13.41 -26.26
N TYR A 234 -5.60 12.56 -25.24
CA TYR A 234 -6.66 11.86 -24.52
C TYR A 234 -7.71 12.81 -23.93
N LEU A 235 -7.29 13.88 -23.27
CA LEU A 235 -8.17 14.91 -22.70
C LEU A 235 -8.88 15.73 -23.79
N GLY A 236 -8.28 15.87 -24.96
CA GLY A 236 -8.89 16.52 -26.13
C GLY A 236 -9.91 15.66 -26.89
N LEU A 237 -10.05 14.36 -26.59
CA LEU A 237 -11.10 13.53 -27.20
C LEU A 237 -12.49 13.87 -26.63
N SER A 238 -13.49 13.73 -27.50
CA SER A 238 -14.90 13.89 -27.17
C SER A 238 -15.28 12.99 -25.98
N PRO A 239 -16.16 13.44 -25.07
CA PRO A 239 -16.64 12.62 -23.95
C PRO A 239 -17.19 11.26 -24.40
N TRP A 240 -17.81 11.20 -25.57
CA TRP A 240 -18.32 9.96 -26.17
C TRP A 240 -17.20 9.01 -26.62
N ASP A 241 -16.13 9.53 -27.22
CA ASP A 241 -14.96 8.73 -27.61
C ASP A 241 -14.21 8.19 -26.38
N LYS A 242 -14.16 8.95 -25.29
CA LYS A 242 -13.59 8.48 -24.01
C LYS A 242 -14.43 7.35 -23.40
N ALA A 243 -15.75 7.41 -23.53
CA ALA A 243 -16.64 6.37 -23.05
C ALA A 243 -16.51 5.08 -23.87
N THR A 244 -16.41 5.16 -25.20
CA THR A 244 -16.14 3.98 -26.06
C THR A 244 -14.75 3.41 -25.84
N LEU A 245 -13.73 4.24 -25.67
CA LEU A 245 -12.38 3.78 -25.31
C LEU A 245 -12.35 3.13 -23.92
N GLY A 246 -13.07 3.68 -22.94
CA GLY A 246 -13.23 3.10 -21.60
C GLY A 246 -13.96 1.77 -21.64
N MET A 247 -15.05 1.69 -22.41
CA MET A 247 -15.83 0.46 -22.61
C MET A 247 -14.99 -0.61 -23.33
N GLY A 248 -14.27 -0.24 -24.39
CA GLY A 248 -13.36 -1.13 -25.10
C GLY A 248 -12.23 -1.64 -24.21
N ARG A 249 -11.64 -0.76 -23.40
CA ARG A 249 -10.57 -1.16 -22.47
C ARG A 249 -11.07 -2.05 -21.34
N LEU A 250 -12.28 -1.83 -20.81
CA LEU A 250 -12.93 -2.70 -19.82
C LEU A 250 -13.21 -4.11 -20.38
N ILE A 251 -13.67 -4.18 -21.62
CA ILE A 251 -13.91 -5.46 -22.32
C ILE A 251 -12.59 -6.19 -22.58
N LEU A 252 -11.53 -5.47 -22.98
CA LEU A 252 -10.22 -6.06 -23.27
C LEU A 252 -9.38 -6.34 -22.03
N SER A 253 -9.54 -5.60 -20.93
CA SER A 253 -8.75 -5.77 -19.71
C SER A 253 -9.25 -6.91 -18.84
N ASN A 254 -10.54 -7.25 -18.92
CA ASN A 254 -11.14 -8.27 -18.08
C ASN A 254 -11.21 -9.63 -18.80
N LYS A 255 -10.59 -10.66 -18.22
CA LYS A 255 -10.58 -12.03 -18.74
C LYS A 255 -12.00 -12.58 -18.93
N THR A 256 -12.92 -12.26 -18.02
CA THR A 256 -14.32 -12.71 -18.08
C THR A 256 -15.10 -12.05 -19.23
N ALA A 257 -14.91 -10.74 -19.43
CA ALA A 257 -15.58 -10.01 -20.51
C ALA A 257 -15.14 -10.52 -21.89
N ARG A 258 -13.85 -10.86 -22.04
CA ARG A 258 -13.32 -11.48 -23.26
C ARG A 258 -13.95 -12.84 -23.55
N THR A 259 -14.11 -13.68 -22.53
CA THR A 259 -14.76 -14.99 -22.65
C THR A 259 -16.23 -14.85 -23.06
N ILE A 260 -16.97 -13.94 -22.44
CA ILE A 260 -18.38 -13.66 -22.79
C ILE A 260 -18.50 -13.16 -24.24
N GLY A 261 -17.64 -12.23 -24.65
CA GLY A 261 -17.61 -11.73 -26.02
C GLY A 261 -17.33 -12.82 -27.05
N PHE A 262 -16.39 -13.73 -26.78
CA PHE A 262 -16.11 -14.88 -27.65
C PHE A 262 -17.36 -15.77 -27.83
N PHE A 263 -18.00 -16.17 -26.73
CA PHE A 263 -19.21 -17.00 -26.80
C PHE A 263 -20.38 -16.28 -27.49
N TYR A 264 -20.53 -14.96 -27.29
CA TYR A 264 -21.53 -14.16 -27.97
C TYR A 264 -21.33 -14.15 -29.49
N THR A 265 -20.09 -13.94 -29.95
CA THR A 265 -19.77 -13.99 -31.38
C THR A 265 -19.98 -15.38 -31.97
N LEU A 266 -19.59 -16.44 -31.25
CA LEU A 266 -19.80 -17.83 -31.68
C LEU A 266 -21.29 -18.15 -31.79
N PHE A 267 -22.09 -17.75 -30.80
CA PHE A 267 -23.53 -17.92 -30.81
C PHE A 267 -24.19 -17.20 -31.99
N LEU A 268 -23.81 -15.94 -32.26
CA LEU A 268 -24.31 -15.22 -33.44
C LEU A 268 -23.94 -15.92 -34.75
N HIS A 269 -22.71 -16.43 -34.88
CA HIS A 269 -22.33 -17.19 -36.07
C HIS A 269 -23.18 -18.45 -36.20
N CYS A 270 -23.35 -19.23 -35.13
CA CYS A 270 -24.24 -20.39 -35.14
C CYS A 270 -25.68 -20.03 -35.55
N LEU A 271 -26.20 -18.91 -35.04
CA LEU A 271 -27.55 -18.44 -35.38
C LEU A 271 -27.65 -18.08 -36.87
N VAL A 272 -26.69 -17.33 -37.40
CA VAL A 272 -26.63 -16.98 -38.83
C VAL A 272 -26.54 -18.25 -39.69
N PHE A 273 -25.69 -19.21 -39.33
CA PHE A 273 -25.60 -20.50 -40.03
C PHE A 273 -26.91 -21.29 -39.96
N LEU A 274 -27.61 -21.30 -38.82
CA LEU A 274 -28.92 -21.96 -38.70
C LEU A 274 -29.99 -21.31 -39.58
N VAL A 275 -30.00 -19.98 -39.66
CA VAL A 275 -30.92 -19.24 -40.54
C VAL A 275 -30.63 -19.54 -42.00
N LEU A 276 -29.36 -19.48 -42.41
CA LEU A 276 -28.94 -19.82 -43.78
C LEU A 276 -29.24 -21.29 -44.11
N TYR A 277 -29.00 -22.21 -43.18
CA TYR A 277 -29.32 -23.63 -43.34
C TYR A 277 -30.82 -23.84 -43.53
N LYS A 278 -31.66 -23.18 -42.71
CA LYS A 278 -33.12 -23.27 -42.84
C LYS A 278 -33.60 -22.70 -44.16
N LEU A 279 -33.04 -21.56 -44.60
CA LEU A 279 -33.38 -20.95 -45.88
C LEU A 279 -33.01 -21.88 -47.05
N ALA A 280 -31.77 -22.38 -47.06
CA ALA A 280 -31.27 -23.28 -48.09
C ALA A 280 -32.04 -24.61 -48.13
N TRP A 281 -32.38 -25.18 -46.97
CA TRP A 281 -33.18 -26.40 -46.88
C TRP A 281 -34.61 -26.19 -47.38
N SER A 282 -35.24 -25.06 -47.02
CA SER A 282 -36.57 -24.73 -47.52
C SER A 282 -36.59 -24.56 -49.04
N GLU A 283 -35.55 -23.92 -49.59
CA GLU A 283 -35.41 -23.72 -51.03
C GLU A 283 -35.15 -25.06 -51.76
N SER A 284 -34.30 -25.92 -51.21
CA SER A 284 -34.00 -27.24 -51.80
C SER A 284 -35.24 -28.14 -51.84
N VAL A 285 -36.01 -28.19 -50.74
CA VAL A 285 -37.28 -28.97 -50.70
C VAL A 285 -38.28 -28.46 -51.73
N GLY A 286 -38.36 -27.14 -51.92
CA GLY A 286 -39.21 -26.54 -52.97
C GLY A 286 -38.78 -26.96 -54.38
N ARG A 287 -37.48 -26.93 -54.66
CA ARG A 287 -36.91 -27.36 -55.95
C ARG A 287 -37.12 -28.86 -56.19
N ASP A 288 -36.92 -29.70 -55.18
CA ASP A 288 -37.11 -31.15 -55.28
C ASP A 288 -38.58 -31.52 -55.51
N CYS A 289 -39.51 -30.80 -54.89
CA CYS A 289 -40.95 -30.95 -55.12
C CYS A 289 -41.32 -30.59 -56.56
N ALA A 290 -40.83 -29.45 -57.07
CA ALA A 290 -41.05 -29.02 -58.44
C ALA A 290 -40.46 -30.01 -59.46
N ALA A 291 -39.23 -30.50 -59.22
CA ALA A 291 -38.59 -31.51 -60.06
C ALA A 291 -39.37 -32.84 -60.05
N THR A 292 -39.87 -33.27 -58.89
CA THR A 292 -40.68 -34.48 -58.76
C THR A 292 -42.04 -34.33 -59.46
N CYS A 293 -42.66 -33.15 -59.37
CA CYS A 293 -43.91 -32.83 -60.06
C CYS A 293 -43.72 -32.85 -61.59
N ALA A 294 -42.66 -32.18 -62.08
CA ALA A 294 -42.31 -32.18 -63.50
C ALA A 294 -42.03 -33.59 -64.03
N LYS A 295 -41.30 -34.42 -63.27
CA LYS A 295 -41.05 -35.82 -63.63
C LYS A 295 -42.34 -36.64 -63.70
N LYS A 296 -43.21 -36.54 -62.69
CA LYS A 296 -44.50 -37.25 -62.69
C LYS A 296 -45.40 -36.81 -63.84
N PHE A 297 -45.39 -35.52 -64.21
CA PHE A 297 -46.12 -35.01 -65.35
C PHE A 297 -45.56 -35.56 -66.67
N ALA A 298 -44.24 -35.56 -66.85
CA ALA A 298 -43.59 -36.15 -68.02
C ALA A 298 -43.89 -37.65 -68.14
N ASP A 299 -43.80 -38.41 -67.05
CA ASP A 299 -44.14 -39.84 -67.00
C ASP A 299 -45.63 -40.08 -67.35
N HIS A 300 -46.54 -39.21 -66.87
CA HIS A 300 -47.97 -39.28 -67.22
C HIS A 300 -48.20 -38.98 -68.70
N LEU A 301 -47.56 -37.93 -69.25
CA LEU A 301 -47.66 -37.58 -70.66
C LEU A 301 -47.18 -38.73 -71.56
N HIS A 302 -46.04 -39.33 -71.24
CA HIS A 302 -45.50 -40.46 -71.98
C HIS A 302 -46.41 -41.70 -71.91
N LYS A 303 -47.02 -41.97 -70.75
CA LYS A 303 -47.87 -43.15 -70.57
C LYS A 303 -49.25 -43.04 -71.23
N PHE A 304 -49.82 -41.83 -71.29
CA PHE A 304 -51.20 -41.63 -71.75
C PHE A 304 -51.31 -40.96 -73.13
N HIS A 305 -50.30 -40.22 -73.58
CA HIS A 305 -50.36 -39.45 -74.85
C HIS A 305 -49.40 -39.96 -75.93
N GLU A 306 -48.48 -40.89 -75.65
CA GLU A 306 -47.63 -41.47 -76.70
C GLU A 306 -48.38 -42.52 -77.53
N SER A 307 -49.35 -43.22 -76.95
CA SER A 307 -50.21 -44.20 -77.64
C SER A 307 -51.29 -43.59 -78.55
N ASP A 308 -51.52 -42.27 -78.47
CA ASP A 308 -52.55 -41.56 -79.26
C ASP A 308 -51.96 -40.72 -80.41
N ASN A 309 -50.62 -40.60 -80.46
CA ASN A 309 -49.89 -39.85 -81.48
C ASN A 309 -49.63 -40.63 -82.78
N GLY A 310 -50.57 -41.50 -83.15
CA GLY A 310 -50.66 -42.02 -84.52
C GLY A 310 -51.35 -41.07 -85.50
N ALA A 311 -52.01 -39.98 -85.05
CA ALA A 311 -52.92 -39.25 -85.95
C ALA A 311 -52.92 -37.70 -85.91
N ALA A 312 -52.25 -37.00 -84.97
CA ALA A 312 -52.46 -35.53 -84.89
C ALA A 312 -51.30 -34.68 -84.32
N ALA A 313 -50.03 -35.07 -84.49
CA ALA A 313 -48.88 -34.27 -84.03
C ALA A 313 -48.40 -33.26 -85.10
N GLY A 314 -49.30 -32.40 -85.60
CA GLY A 314 -49.02 -31.46 -86.70
C GLY A 314 -48.80 -30.00 -86.31
N ASP A 315 -49.42 -29.49 -85.25
CA ASP A 315 -49.41 -28.06 -84.96
C ASP A 315 -49.64 -27.84 -83.47
N LEU A 316 -48.60 -27.56 -82.68
CA LEU A 316 -48.78 -26.75 -81.46
C LEU A 316 -47.50 -26.25 -80.76
N TRP A 317 -46.43 -25.87 -81.46
CA TRP A 317 -45.36 -25.07 -80.83
C TRP A 317 -44.71 -24.08 -81.82
N GLN A 318 -45.38 -22.93 -82.00
CA GLN A 318 -44.78 -21.64 -82.37
C GLN A 318 -45.01 -20.67 -81.22
#